data_AF-A0A6A6XWJ3-F1
#
_entry.id   AF-A0A6A6XWJ3-F1
#
_cell.length_a   1.000
_cell.length_b   1.000
_cell.length_c   1.000
_cell.angle_alpha   90.00
_cell.angle_beta   90.00
_cell.angle_gamma   90.00
#
_symmetry.space_group_name_H-M   'P 1'
#
loop_
_entity.id
_entity.type
_entity.pdbx_description
1 polymer ?
#
loop_
_entity_poly.entity_id
_entity_poly.type
_entity_poly.pdbx_seq_one_letter_code
_entity_poly.pdbx_strand_id
1 'polypeptide(L)'
;MPCLPPIYISCLQPSSSIPLPLHPSHLTRSRPQPLSTTMSAPHPPQFEIVKAFPPRGEWRLFRLVSHSTFTCHRCGGEKKSKMVSFHKEDWENVHCNGCYGYVLSGRAAESSTDTGLAS
;
A
#
# COMPACT_ATOMS: atom_id res chain seq x y z
N MET A 1 43.10 -23.11 -18.30
CA MET A 1 43.53 -21.78 -17.82
C MET A 1 44.37 -21.11 -18.90
N PRO A 2 43.84 -20.09 -19.57
CA PRO A 2 44.66 -18.99 -20.04
C PRO A 2 44.23 -17.66 -19.40
N CYS A 3 45.20 -16.98 -18.80
CA CYS A 3 45.11 -15.62 -18.29
C CYS A 3 45.12 -14.63 -19.48
N LEU A 4 44.19 -13.67 -19.50
CA LEU A 4 44.25 -12.49 -20.36
C LEU A 4 44.24 -11.22 -19.49
N PRO A 5 44.94 -10.15 -19.93
CA PRO A 5 45.27 -8.98 -19.12
C PRO A 5 44.10 -7.99 -18.92
N PRO A 6 44.20 -7.09 -17.91
CA PRO A 6 43.20 -6.05 -17.68
C PRO A 6 43.31 -4.95 -18.76
N ILE A 7 42.22 -4.72 -19.49
CA ILE A 7 42.11 -3.57 -20.39
C ILE A 7 41.69 -2.36 -19.56
N TYR A 8 42.64 -1.45 -19.44
CA TYR A 8 42.49 -0.10 -18.91
C TYR A 8 41.70 0.74 -19.92
N ILE A 9 40.50 1.23 -19.56
CA ILE A 9 39.82 2.28 -20.33
C ILE A 9 39.56 3.48 -19.41
N SER A 10 40.43 4.46 -19.65
CA SER A 10 40.31 5.91 -19.49
C SER A 10 39.15 6.48 -18.68
N CYS A 11 39.52 7.21 -17.64
CA CYS A 11 38.76 8.31 -17.09
C CYS A 11 38.40 9.33 -18.19
N LEU A 12 37.11 9.51 -18.48
CA LEU A 12 36.59 10.81 -18.89
C LEU A 12 35.88 11.43 -17.68
N GLN A 13 36.51 12.46 -17.11
CA GLN A 13 35.85 13.46 -16.27
C GLN A 13 35.21 14.54 -17.18
N PRO A 14 34.71 15.66 -16.65
CA PRO A 14 33.34 15.88 -16.17
C PRO A 14 32.68 17.03 -16.96
N SER A 15 31.56 17.53 -16.43
CA SER A 15 30.97 18.85 -16.75
C SER A 15 29.96 18.88 -17.91
N SER A 16 28.69 18.69 -17.54
CA SER A 16 27.62 19.52 -18.10
C SER A 16 26.85 20.12 -16.94
N SER A 17 27.27 21.33 -16.57
CA SER A 17 26.57 22.24 -15.66
C SER A 17 25.20 22.54 -16.25
N ILE A 18 24.15 21.90 -15.75
CA ILE A 18 22.78 22.26 -16.09
C ILE A 18 22.38 23.43 -15.18
N PRO A 19 22.02 24.60 -15.71
CA PRO A 19 21.47 25.68 -14.89
C PRO A 19 20.11 25.26 -14.33
N LEU A 20 19.99 25.24 -13.00
CA LEU A 20 18.71 25.16 -12.31
C LEU A 20 17.92 26.44 -12.60
N PRO A 21 16.68 26.37 -13.11
CA PRO A 21 15.80 27.53 -13.09
C PRO A 21 15.37 27.80 -11.64
N LEU A 22 15.93 28.86 -11.06
CA LEU A 22 15.36 29.52 -9.89
C LEU A 22 14.00 30.11 -10.29
N HIS A 23 12.91 29.47 -9.86
CA HIS A 23 11.61 30.12 -9.84
C HIS A 23 11.10 30.22 -8.39
N PRO A 24 11.07 31.44 -7.82
CA PRO A 24 10.41 31.70 -6.54
C PRO A 24 8.97 32.07 -6.82
N SER A 25 8.02 31.23 -6.45
CA SER A 25 6.63 31.64 -6.24
C SER A 25 5.96 30.67 -5.30
N HIS A 26 5.92 31.10 -4.04
CA HIS A 26 4.97 30.67 -3.04
C HIS A 26 3.56 30.77 -3.62
N LEU A 27 3.03 29.64 -4.07
CA LEU A 27 1.61 29.37 -3.91
C LEU A 27 1.51 28.26 -2.88
N THR A 28 1.42 28.70 -1.62
CA THR A 28 0.71 27.96 -0.59
C THR A 28 -0.66 27.60 -1.16
N ARG A 29 -0.76 26.43 -1.79
CA ARG A 29 -2.03 25.77 -2.00
C ARG A 29 -2.45 25.25 -0.64
N SER A 30 -2.96 26.18 0.17
CA SER A 30 -3.86 25.89 1.27
C SER A 30 -5.04 25.15 0.64
N ARG A 31 -4.91 23.84 0.51
CA ARG A 31 -6.05 22.99 0.21
C ARG A 31 -6.81 22.91 1.53
N PRO A 32 -8.03 23.46 1.64
CA PRO A 32 -8.89 23.05 2.73
C PRO A 32 -9.04 21.53 2.60
N GLN A 33 -8.48 20.79 3.56
CA GLN A 33 -8.87 19.41 3.73
C GLN A 33 -10.35 19.49 4.13
N PRO A 34 -11.26 18.90 3.34
CA PRO A 34 -12.65 18.83 3.74
C PRO A 34 -12.70 18.12 5.08
N LEU A 35 -13.48 18.70 5.98
CA LEU A 35 -13.92 18.15 7.26
C LEU A 35 -13.88 16.63 7.16
N SER A 36 -13.00 15.99 7.94
CA SER A 36 -13.04 14.55 8.14
C SER A 36 -14.41 14.26 8.72
N THR A 37 -15.38 13.96 7.85
CA THR A 37 -16.63 13.35 8.22
C THR A 37 -16.22 12.05 8.89
N THR A 38 -16.25 12.05 10.21
CA THR A 38 -16.18 10.85 11.04
C THR A 38 -17.22 9.90 10.47
N MET A 39 -16.78 9.00 9.59
CA MET A 39 -17.62 7.90 9.17
C MET A 39 -17.69 6.98 10.38
N SER A 40 -18.70 7.22 11.23
CA SER A 40 -19.09 6.32 12.31
C SER A 40 -19.71 5.05 11.73
N ALA A 41 -18.87 4.25 11.06
CA ALA A 41 -19.06 2.81 11.08
C ALA A 41 -18.43 2.31 12.39
N PRO A 42 -18.97 1.25 13.02
CA PRO A 42 -18.38 0.65 14.22
C PRO A 42 -17.11 -0.10 13.84
N HIS A 43 -16.05 0.63 13.52
CA HIS A 43 -14.73 0.05 13.36
C HIS A 43 -14.09 -0.12 14.75
N PRO A 44 -13.25 -1.14 14.94
CA PRO A 44 -12.52 -1.32 16.19
C PRO A 44 -11.77 -0.03 16.59
N PRO A 45 -11.73 0.35 17.87
CA PRO A 45 -11.00 1.54 18.33
C PRO A 45 -9.53 1.55 17.94
N GLN A 46 -8.93 0.36 17.79
CA GLN A 46 -7.53 0.21 17.36
C GLN A 46 -7.29 0.59 15.89
N PHE A 47 -8.35 0.79 15.10
CA PHE A 47 -8.29 1.20 13.71
C PHE A 47 -8.92 2.58 13.53
N GLU A 48 -8.34 3.59 14.17
CA GLU A 48 -8.74 4.98 13.94
C GLU A 48 -8.36 5.41 12.50
N ILE A 49 -9.36 5.64 11.65
CA ILE A 49 -9.19 5.86 10.21
C ILE A 49 -8.97 7.35 9.90
N VAL A 50 -7.84 7.67 9.25
CA VAL A 50 -7.60 9.00 8.65
C VAL A 50 -8.20 9.10 7.26
N LYS A 51 -8.17 7.99 6.51
CA LYS A 51 -8.56 7.98 5.10
C LYS A 51 -9.04 6.61 4.65
N ALA A 52 -10.20 6.58 4.02
CA ALA A 52 -10.63 5.48 3.18
C ALA A 52 -10.20 5.74 1.72
N PHE A 53 -9.60 4.75 1.07
CA PHE A 53 -9.35 4.79 -0.38
C PHE A 53 -10.58 4.27 -1.14
N PRO A 54 -10.73 4.61 -2.44
CA PRO A 54 -11.81 4.06 -3.25
C PRO A 54 -11.81 2.53 -3.22
N PRO A 55 -12.99 1.88 -3.15
CA PRO A 55 -13.09 0.43 -3.23
C PRO A 55 -12.56 -0.09 -4.58
N ARG A 56 -12.06 -1.33 -4.57
CA ARG A 56 -11.62 -2.07 -5.75
C ARG A 56 -12.27 -3.46 -5.70
N GLY A 57 -13.42 -3.58 -6.37
CA GLY A 57 -14.35 -4.68 -6.13
C GLY A 57 -14.79 -4.69 -4.67
N GLU A 58 -14.76 -5.88 -4.06
CA GLU A 58 -15.14 -6.07 -2.66
C GLU A 58 -14.06 -5.63 -1.65
N TRP A 59 -12.92 -5.10 -2.10
CA TRP A 59 -11.81 -4.73 -1.23
C TRP A 59 -11.70 -3.23 -1.06
N ARG A 60 -11.48 -2.77 0.18
CA ARG A 60 -11.14 -1.37 0.46
C ARG A 60 -9.90 -1.27 1.32
N LEU A 61 -9.02 -0.32 0.97
CA LEU A 61 -7.83 0.02 1.74
C LEU A 61 -8.13 1.25 2.61
N PHE A 62 -7.58 1.26 3.82
CA PHE A 62 -7.70 2.35 4.78
C PHE A 62 -6.32 2.74 5.32
N ARG A 63 -6.17 4.04 5.59
CA ARG A 63 -5.02 4.59 6.32
C ARG A 63 -5.44 4.93 7.73
N LEU A 64 -4.68 4.45 8.69
CA LEU A 64 -4.87 4.67 10.12
C LEU A 64 -4.11 5.92 10.61
N VAL A 65 -4.55 6.48 11.74
CA VAL A 65 -3.89 7.61 12.43
C VAL A 65 -2.50 7.19 12.90
N SER A 66 -2.45 6.11 13.67
CA SER A 66 -1.24 5.55 14.27
C SER A 66 -0.89 4.18 13.66
N HIS A 67 0.29 3.66 13.99
CA HIS A 67 0.64 2.29 13.63
C HIS A 67 -0.13 1.35 14.56
N SER A 68 -0.93 0.46 13.98
CA SER A 68 -1.64 -0.57 14.74
C SER A 68 -0.97 -1.92 14.51
N THR A 69 -0.88 -2.71 15.58
CA THR A 69 -0.48 -4.11 15.49
C THR A 69 -1.71 -4.96 15.20
N PHE A 70 -1.60 -5.87 14.23
CA PHE A 70 -2.67 -6.79 13.86
C PHE A 70 -2.12 -8.06 13.21
N THR A 71 -2.90 -9.13 13.26
CA THR A 71 -2.60 -10.37 12.54
C THR A 71 -3.33 -10.35 11.21
N CYS A 72 -2.59 -10.49 10.10
CA CYS A 72 -3.22 -10.54 8.78
C CYS A 72 -3.99 -11.85 8.61
N HIS A 73 -5.30 -11.78 8.38
CA HIS A 73 -6.16 -12.95 8.19
C HIS A 73 -5.64 -13.90 7.11
N ARG A 74 -5.19 -13.36 5.96
CA ARG A 74 -4.71 -14.18 4.84
C ARG A 74 -3.32 -14.83 5.04
N CYS A 75 -2.30 -14.08 5.48
CA CYS A 75 -0.94 -14.63 5.60
C CYS A 75 -0.58 -15.11 7.01
N GLY A 76 -1.47 -14.95 8.00
CA GLY A 76 -1.25 -15.32 9.40
C GLY A 76 -0.18 -14.53 10.15
N GLY A 77 0.67 -13.77 9.47
CA GLY A 77 1.73 -13.00 10.10
C GLY A 77 1.24 -11.77 10.86
N GLU A 78 1.83 -11.51 12.03
CA GLU A 78 1.71 -10.25 12.75
C GLU A 78 2.33 -9.10 11.93
N LYS A 79 1.65 -7.95 11.93
CA LYS A 79 2.03 -6.74 11.22
C LYS A 79 1.90 -5.55 12.15
N LYS A 80 2.78 -4.57 11.95
CA LYS A 80 2.66 -3.23 12.53
C LYS A 80 2.66 -2.22 11.39
N SER A 81 1.52 -1.59 11.12
CA SER A 81 1.34 -0.74 9.94
C SER A 81 0.26 0.33 10.13
N LYS A 82 0.35 1.40 9.34
CA LYS A 82 -0.74 2.39 9.17
C LYS A 82 -1.71 2.04 8.04
N MET A 83 -1.49 0.94 7.34
CA MET A 83 -2.34 0.51 6.23
C MET A 83 -2.92 -0.86 6.49
N VAL A 84 -4.24 -0.91 6.41
CA VAL A 84 -5.08 -2.10 6.56
C VAL A 84 -6.10 -2.13 5.45
N SER A 85 -6.49 -3.32 5.02
CA SER A 85 -7.56 -3.52 4.05
C SER A 85 -8.57 -4.51 4.58
N PHE A 86 -9.81 -4.34 4.16
CA PHE A 86 -10.91 -5.22 4.52
C PHE A 86 -11.66 -5.65 3.28
N HIS A 87 -12.23 -6.85 3.34
CA HIS A 87 -13.12 -7.39 2.32
C HIS A 87 -14.56 -7.15 2.77
N LYS A 88 -15.41 -6.54 1.93
CA LYS A 88 -16.81 -6.22 2.23
C LYS A 88 -17.02 -5.47 3.56
N GLU A 89 -16.04 -4.65 3.95
CA GLU A 89 -16.05 -3.92 5.24
C GLU A 89 -16.11 -4.83 6.47
N ASP A 90 -15.71 -6.10 6.34
CA ASP A 90 -15.57 -7.03 7.45
C ASP A 90 -14.33 -6.70 8.29
N TRP A 91 -14.56 -5.99 9.39
CA TRP A 91 -13.52 -5.50 10.29
C TRP A 91 -12.80 -6.61 11.09
N GLU A 92 -13.37 -7.82 11.17
CA GLU A 92 -12.75 -8.96 11.84
C GLU A 92 -11.64 -9.57 10.99
N ASN A 93 -11.85 -9.54 9.67
CA ASN A 93 -10.93 -10.11 8.69
C ASN A 93 -9.99 -9.03 8.12
N VAL A 94 -9.12 -8.51 8.98
CA VAL A 94 -8.11 -7.52 8.61
C VAL A 94 -7.01 -8.12 7.73
N HIS A 95 -6.65 -7.41 6.66
CA HIS A 95 -5.61 -7.82 5.72
C HIS A 95 -4.49 -6.78 5.65
N CYS A 96 -3.26 -7.26 5.48
CA CYS A 96 -2.12 -6.38 5.27
C CYS A 96 -2.06 -5.85 3.83
N ASN A 97 -1.42 -4.70 3.64
CA ASN A 97 -1.27 -4.08 2.32
C ASN A 97 -0.60 -5.01 1.27
N GLY A 98 0.33 -5.88 1.68
CA GLY A 98 0.95 -6.84 0.77
C GLY A 98 -0.05 -7.89 0.26
N CYS A 99 -0.87 -8.45 1.15
CA CYS A 99 -1.93 -9.38 0.79
C CYS A 99 -3.01 -8.73 -0.07
N TYR A 100 -3.36 -7.47 0.23
CA TYR A 100 -4.24 -6.66 -0.60
C TYR A 100 -3.72 -6.52 -2.04
N GLY A 101 -2.46 -6.09 -2.20
CA GLY A 101 -1.84 -5.95 -3.53
C GLY A 101 -1.79 -7.27 -4.29
N TYR A 102 -1.49 -8.37 -3.60
CA TYR A 102 -1.52 -9.70 -4.20
C TYR A 102 -2.93 -10.08 -4.69
N VAL A 103 -3.98 -9.83 -3.91
CA VAL A 103 -5.37 -10.14 -4.32
C VAL A 103 -5.76 -9.33 -5.55
N LEU A 104 -5.45 -8.03 -5.55
CA LEU A 104 -5.74 -7.16 -6.69
C LEU A 104 -4.95 -7.47 -7.95
N SER A 105 -3.81 -8.17 -7.83
CA SER A 105 -3.03 -8.62 -8.99
C SER A 105 -3.65 -9.81 -9.73
N GLY A 106 -4.83 -10.29 -9.30
CA GLY A 106 -5.50 -11.45 -9.87
C GLY A 106 -4.91 -12.79 -9.43
N ARG A 107 -3.84 -12.79 -8.63
CA ARG A 107 -3.16 -14.01 -8.18
C ARG A 107 -3.87 -14.73 -7.02
N ALA A 108 -4.99 -14.20 -6.52
CA ALA A 108 -5.75 -14.74 -5.39
C ALA A 108 -7.18 -15.20 -5.72
N ALA A 109 -7.62 -15.06 -6.98
CA ALA A 109 -8.91 -15.56 -7.37
C ALA A 109 -8.81 -17.09 -7.49
N GLU A 110 -9.18 -17.81 -6.42
CA GLU A 110 -9.76 -19.18 -6.45
C GLU A 110 -9.64 -19.86 -5.07
N SER A 111 -10.73 -19.83 -4.29
CA SER A 111 -11.07 -20.92 -3.34
C SER A 111 -12.55 -20.89 -2.94
N SER A 112 -13.46 -20.64 -3.88
CA SER A 112 -14.92 -20.71 -3.62
C SER A 112 -15.66 -21.32 -4.80
N THR A 113 -15.47 -22.62 -4.95
CA THR A 113 -16.33 -23.62 -5.63
C THR A 113 -15.96 -24.93 -4.94
N ASP A 114 -16.82 -25.83 -4.50
CA ASP A 114 -18.26 -25.99 -4.51
C ASP A 114 -18.47 -27.25 -3.65
N THR A 115 -19.25 -27.20 -2.57
CA THR A 115 -19.65 -28.43 -1.85
C THR A 115 -20.90 -28.97 -2.54
N GLY A 116 -20.70 -29.58 -3.70
CA GLY A 116 -21.71 -30.34 -4.42
C GLY A 116 -21.85 -31.76 -3.87
N LEU A 117 -22.81 -31.93 -2.97
CA LEU A 117 -23.72 -33.07 -2.86
C LEU A 117 -23.25 -34.44 -3.41
N ALA A 118 -22.87 -35.36 -2.53
CA ALA A 118 -22.94 -36.79 -2.81
C ALA A 118 -24.00 -37.40 -1.87
N SER A 119 -25.11 -37.83 -2.49
CA SER A 119 -26.15 -38.67 -1.87
C SER A 119 -25.74 -40.14 -1.87
#